data_AF-A0A1X0P0G3-F1
#
_entry.id   AF-A0A1X0P0G3-F1
#
_cell.length_a   1.000
_cell.length_b   1.000
_cell.length_c   1.000
_cell.angle_alpha   90.00
_cell.angle_beta   90.00
_cell.angle_gamma   90.00
#
_symmetry.space_group_name_H-M   'P 1'
#
loop_
_entity.id
_entity.type
_entity.pdbx_description
1 polymer ?
#
loop_
_entity_poly.entity_id
_entity_poly.type
_entity_poly.pdbx_seq_one_letter_code
_entity_poly.pdbx_strand_id
1 'polypeptide(L)'
;MRYSVFVELPPVDESFMTESSLAQQVLVEFAALRRAGEPQPPLCSVSSVRLQQTIRRRYPTAYEKIINEGTWRGKWHRFVETVAGLHCFQYSTSDYTAEPTLEIHIPPTELRCSLQGEDGNLVRKADAVLGAILWETLLQFDAMRQWCETVAAAAADDKNEKIFKPRWMPLIEAPSLAYFLQQLSLPKGKGFISSSIRRNAVREVVSILTREDTLAQHVSISQLRRFVTYTLGAWRAADVPMQKENPDTLSYYG
;
A
#
# COMPACT_ATOMS: atom_id res chain seq x y z
N MET A 1 7.82 -36.57 0.05
CA MET A 1 6.85 -35.58 -0.47
C MET A 1 7.59 -34.62 -1.39
N ARG A 2 7.23 -34.57 -2.67
CA ARG A 2 7.74 -33.55 -3.61
C ARG A 2 6.76 -32.38 -3.57
N TYR A 3 7.21 -31.22 -3.11
CA TYR A 3 6.44 -29.99 -3.20
C TYR A 3 6.78 -29.32 -4.54
N SER A 4 5.79 -29.18 -5.41
CA SER A 4 5.91 -28.40 -6.64
C SER A 4 5.59 -26.95 -6.31
N VAL A 5 6.57 -26.05 -6.43
CA VAL A 5 6.37 -24.61 -6.27
C VAL A 5 6.14 -24.02 -7.66
N PHE A 6 4.95 -23.48 -7.89
CA PHE A 6 4.66 -22.69 -9.09
C PHE A 6 5.26 -21.31 -8.90
N VAL A 7 6.39 -21.06 -9.55
CA VAL A 7 6.94 -19.71 -9.68
C VAL A 7 6.31 -19.11 -10.93
N GLU A 8 5.44 -18.11 -10.77
CA GLU A 8 5.06 -17.25 -11.88
C GLU A 8 6.32 -16.49 -12.31
N LEU A 9 6.94 -16.94 -13.40
CA LEU A 9 7.96 -16.16 -14.06
C LEU A 9 7.29 -14.86 -14.54
N PRO A 10 7.93 -13.69 -14.36
CA PRO A 10 7.43 -12.48 -14.98
C PRO A 10 7.28 -12.78 -16.49
N PRO A 11 6.11 -12.47 -17.08
CA PRO A 11 5.90 -12.70 -18.50
C PRO A 11 7.05 -12.05 -19.25
N VAL A 12 7.70 -12.82 -20.11
CA VAL A 12 8.78 -12.31 -20.93
C VAL A 12 8.20 -11.15 -21.73
N ASP A 13 8.90 -10.03 -21.67
CA ASP A 13 8.63 -8.85 -22.47
C ASP A 13 8.91 -9.23 -23.93
N GLU A 14 7.99 -10.00 -24.52
CA GLU A 14 8.14 -10.54 -25.85
C GLU A 14 8.31 -9.37 -26.80
N SER A 15 9.33 -9.46 -27.66
CA SER A 15 9.79 -8.37 -28.53
C SER A 15 8.73 -7.80 -29.49
N PHE A 16 7.52 -8.38 -29.49
CA PHE A 16 6.39 -8.09 -30.38
C PHE A 16 5.06 -7.81 -29.64
N MET A 17 5.09 -7.40 -28.37
CA MET A 17 3.84 -7.03 -27.69
C MET A 17 3.11 -5.92 -28.45
N THR A 18 1.82 -6.14 -28.76
CA THR A 18 0.94 -5.16 -29.42
C THR A 18 0.19 -4.30 -28.40
N GLU A 19 -0.46 -3.22 -28.85
CA GLU A 19 -1.31 -2.40 -27.97
C GLU A 19 -2.41 -3.22 -27.30
N SER A 20 -3.09 -4.08 -28.07
CA SER A 20 -4.16 -4.96 -27.57
C SER A 20 -3.62 -6.00 -26.58
N SER A 21 -2.44 -6.57 -26.84
CA SER A 21 -1.79 -7.50 -25.92
C SER A 21 -1.42 -6.81 -24.59
N LEU A 22 -0.85 -5.60 -24.65
CA LEU A 22 -0.54 -4.82 -23.46
C LEU A 22 -1.82 -4.45 -22.70
N ALA A 23 -2.88 -4.04 -23.40
CA ALA A 23 -4.18 -3.73 -22.82
C ALA A 23 -4.80 -4.92 -22.10
N GLN A 24 -4.68 -6.13 -22.66
CA GLN A 24 -5.10 -7.35 -21.98
C GLN A 24 -4.31 -7.58 -20.69
N GLN A 25 -2.99 -7.33 -20.68
CA GLN A 25 -2.20 -7.40 -19.45
C GLN A 25 -2.61 -6.33 -18.45
N VAL A 26 -2.94 -5.11 -18.89
CA VAL A 26 -3.53 -4.09 -18.01
C VAL A 26 -4.78 -4.60 -17.30
N LEU A 27 -5.69 -5.25 -18.02
CA LEU A 27 -6.91 -5.82 -17.43
C LEU A 27 -6.62 -6.95 -16.44
N VAL A 28 -5.64 -7.81 -16.74
CA VAL A 28 -5.21 -8.86 -15.81
C VAL A 28 -4.63 -8.27 -14.52
N GLU A 29 -3.72 -7.30 -14.63
CA GLU A 29 -3.14 -6.62 -13.46
C GLU A 29 -4.19 -5.82 -12.69
N PHE A 30 -5.12 -5.17 -13.39
CA PHE A 30 -6.23 -4.46 -12.78
C PHE A 30 -7.10 -5.40 -11.95
N ALA A 31 -7.47 -6.57 -12.50
CA ALA A 31 -8.25 -7.58 -11.77
C ALA A 31 -7.47 -8.18 -10.59
N ALA A 32 -6.15 -8.37 -10.73
CA ALA A 32 -5.29 -8.82 -9.64
C ALA A 32 -5.22 -7.80 -8.49
N LEU A 33 -5.03 -6.51 -8.83
CA LEU A 33 -5.00 -5.42 -7.87
C LEU A 33 -6.36 -5.20 -7.20
N ARG A 34 -7.48 -5.44 -7.91
CA ARG A 34 -8.82 -5.39 -7.29
C ARG A 34 -9.02 -6.51 -6.29
N ARG A 35 -8.65 -7.75 -6.65
CA ARG A 35 -8.88 -8.93 -5.80
C ARG A 35 -8.21 -8.83 -4.45
N ALA A 36 -6.99 -8.28 -4.38
CA ALA A 36 -6.24 -8.22 -3.13
C ALA A 36 -6.29 -9.55 -2.34
N GLY A 37 -6.02 -10.67 -3.02
CA GLY A 37 -6.01 -12.00 -2.40
C GLY A 37 -7.38 -12.64 -2.16
N GLU A 38 -8.48 -11.92 -2.38
CA GLU A 38 -9.83 -12.47 -2.30
C GLU A 38 -10.25 -13.18 -3.61
N PRO A 39 -11.04 -14.27 -3.53
CA PRO A 39 -11.42 -15.06 -4.70
C PRO A 39 -12.36 -14.31 -5.65
N GLN A 40 -13.09 -13.29 -5.17
CA GLN A 40 -13.93 -12.43 -5.99
C GLN A 40 -13.43 -10.99 -5.93
N PRO A 41 -13.15 -10.34 -7.08
CA PRO A 41 -12.71 -8.95 -7.08
C PRO A 41 -13.83 -8.06 -6.53
N PRO A 42 -13.60 -7.27 -5.46
CA PRO A 42 -14.52 -6.22 -5.06
C PRO A 42 -14.81 -5.26 -6.21
N LEU A 43 -15.98 -4.63 -6.17
CA LEU A 43 -16.39 -3.55 -7.10
C LEU A 43 -15.59 -2.25 -6.94
N CYS A 44 -14.44 -2.29 -6.26
CA CYS A 44 -13.63 -1.13 -5.92
C CYS A 44 -12.83 -0.60 -7.11
N SER A 45 -12.42 0.66 -7.03
CA SER A 45 -11.51 1.26 -8.00
C SER A 45 -10.06 0.86 -7.73
N VAL A 46 -9.18 1.05 -8.72
CA VAL A 46 -7.72 0.86 -8.58
C VAL A 46 -6.99 2.15 -8.86
N SER A 47 -5.91 2.40 -8.13
CA SER A 47 -5.00 3.50 -8.39
C SER A 47 -4.40 3.41 -9.81
N SER A 48 -4.66 4.41 -10.65
CA SER A 48 -4.09 4.47 -12.01
C SER A 48 -2.56 4.45 -11.97
N VAL A 49 -1.96 5.16 -10.99
CA VAL A 49 -0.51 5.23 -10.83
C VAL A 49 0.06 3.87 -10.43
N ARG A 50 -0.60 3.14 -9.53
CA ARG A 50 -0.14 1.80 -9.13
C ARG A 50 -0.23 0.83 -10.29
N LEU A 51 -1.33 0.85 -11.04
CA LEU A 51 -1.50 0.03 -12.24
C LEU A 51 -0.40 0.33 -13.28
N GLN A 52 -0.14 1.61 -13.54
CA GLN A 52 0.94 2.05 -14.43
C GLN A 52 2.31 1.56 -13.97
N GLN A 53 2.62 1.67 -12.67
CA GLN A 53 3.88 1.21 -12.10
C GLN A 53 4.04 -0.32 -12.22
N THR A 54 2.98 -1.07 -11.95
CA THR A 54 2.97 -2.53 -12.11
C THR A 54 3.26 -2.92 -13.54
N ILE A 55 2.57 -2.30 -14.50
CA ILE A 55 2.76 -2.57 -15.93
C ILE A 55 4.15 -2.17 -16.39
N ARG A 56 4.64 -0.99 -16.01
CA ARG A 56 6.00 -0.55 -16.34
C ARG A 56 7.08 -1.47 -15.76
N ARG A 57 6.85 -2.07 -14.59
CA ARG A 57 7.79 -3.01 -13.96
C ARG A 57 7.76 -4.38 -14.63
N ARG A 58 6.58 -4.88 -15.00
CA ARG A 58 6.41 -6.22 -15.61
C ARG A 58 6.72 -6.23 -17.11
N TYR A 59 6.45 -5.14 -17.81
CA TYR A 59 6.61 -5.02 -19.27
C TYR A 59 7.35 -3.72 -19.65
N PRO A 60 8.59 -3.52 -19.17
CA PRO A 60 9.31 -2.25 -19.35
C PRO A 60 9.52 -1.85 -20.82
N THR A 61 9.85 -2.80 -21.69
CA THR A 61 10.09 -2.61 -23.13
C THR A 61 8.80 -2.31 -23.88
N ALA A 62 7.75 -3.12 -23.67
CA ALA A 62 6.44 -2.85 -24.27
C ALA A 62 5.88 -1.50 -23.81
N TYR A 63 6.01 -1.18 -22.51
CA TYR A 63 5.60 0.10 -21.96
C TYR A 63 6.35 1.26 -22.63
N GLU A 64 7.67 1.17 -22.77
CA GLU A 64 8.46 2.22 -23.43
C GLU A 64 8.02 2.43 -24.87
N LYS A 65 7.99 1.35 -25.67
CA LYS A 65 7.66 1.44 -27.10
C LYS A 65 6.23 1.90 -27.36
N ILE A 66 5.26 1.36 -26.63
CA ILE A 66 3.83 1.61 -26.89
C ILE A 66 3.38 2.89 -26.20
N ILE A 67 3.66 3.03 -24.90
CA ILE A 67 3.13 4.12 -24.11
C ILE A 67 3.97 5.37 -24.26
N ASN A 68 5.30 5.29 -24.11
CA ASN A 68 6.16 6.47 -24.10
C ASN A 68 6.51 6.97 -25.52
N GLU A 69 7.02 6.08 -26.38
CA GLU A 69 7.50 6.42 -27.73
C GLU A 69 6.39 6.37 -28.79
N GLY A 70 5.38 5.55 -28.57
CA GLY A 70 4.29 5.29 -29.51
C GLY A 70 3.23 6.39 -29.56
N THR A 71 2.05 6.04 -30.06
CA THR A 71 0.92 6.96 -30.31
C THR A 71 0.45 7.69 -29.05
N TRP A 72 0.64 7.07 -27.88
CA TRP A 72 0.18 7.60 -26.59
C TRP A 72 1.09 8.70 -26.01
N ARG A 73 2.37 8.78 -26.42
CA ARG A 73 3.32 9.83 -26.01
C ARG A 73 3.35 10.10 -24.49
N GLY A 74 3.41 9.03 -23.71
CA GLY A 74 3.40 9.03 -22.25
C GLY A 74 2.01 9.19 -21.61
N LYS A 75 0.93 9.34 -22.40
CA LYS A 75 -0.43 9.55 -21.88
C LYS A 75 -1.10 8.23 -21.49
N TRP A 76 -0.61 7.65 -20.40
CA TRP A 76 -1.12 6.41 -19.80
C TRP A 76 -2.64 6.36 -19.64
N HIS A 77 -3.25 7.40 -19.05
CA HIS A 77 -4.70 7.45 -18.82
C HIS A 77 -5.50 7.27 -20.12
N ARG A 78 -5.05 7.89 -21.23
CA ARG A 78 -5.74 7.76 -22.52
C ARG A 78 -5.65 6.35 -23.08
N PHE A 79 -4.50 5.69 -22.92
CA PHE A 79 -4.33 4.32 -23.35
C PHE A 79 -5.29 3.39 -22.60
N VAL A 80 -5.34 3.49 -21.27
CA VAL A 80 -6.21 2.61 -20.49
C VAL A 80 -7.69 2.87 -20.72
N GLU A 81 -8.07 4.12 -20.99
CA GLU A 81 -9.47 4.45 -21.30
C GLU A 81 -9.89 4.02 -22.70
N THR A 82 -9.00 4.19 -23.68
CA THR A 82 -9.36 3.95 -25.09
C THR A 82 -9.17 2.49 -25.51
N VAL A 83 -8.13 1.83 -24.98
CA VAL A 83 -7.73 0.48 -25.43
C VAL A 83 -8.03 -0.58 -24.39
N ALA A 84 -7.74 -0.32 -23.11
CA ALA A 84 -7.95 -1.30 -22.05
C ALA A 84 -9.40 -1.33 -21.52
N GLY A 85 -10.27 -0.42 -21.95
CA GLY A 85 -11.67 -0.41 -21.53
C GLY A 85 -11.87 -0.07 -20.05
N LEU A 86 -10.98 0.75 -19.48
CA LEU A 86 -11.12 1.31 -18.15
C LEU A 86 -11.77 2.70 -18.21
N HIS A 87 -12.37 3.14 -17.11
CA HIS A 87 -12.78 4.53 -16.93
C HIS A 87 -11.97 5.12 -15.79
N CYS A 88 -11.23 6.21 -16.03
CA CYS A 88 -10.41 6.83 -14.99
C CYS A 88 -11.01 8.16 -14.52
N PHE A 89 -11.04 8.36 -13.20
CA PHE A 89 -11.71 9.48 -12.55
C PHE A 89 -10.98 9.90 -11.27
N GLN A 90 -11.26 11.11 -10.83
CA GLN A 90 -10.87 11.61 -9.51
C GLN A 90 -12.12 11.78 -8.67
N TYR A 91 -12.00 11.51 -7.37
CA TYR A 91 -13.05 11.78 -6.41
C TYR A 91 -13.22 13.29 -6.21
N SER A 92 -14.48 13.73 -6.22
CA SER A 92 -14.86 15.11 -5.97
C SER A 92 -14.94 15.41 -4.47
N THR A 93 -14.93 16.69 -4.09
CA THR A 93 -15.14 17.10 -2.69
C THR A 93 -16.49 16.62 -2.13
N SER A 94 -17.52 16.56 -2.96
CA SER A 94 -18.83 16.01 -2.55
C SER A 94 -18.76 14.52 -2.24
N ASP A 95 -17.95 13.75 -2.96
CA ASP A 95 -17.78 12.32 -2.67
C ASP A 95 -17.16 12.12 -1.28
N TYR A 96 -16.12 12.89 -0.95
CA TYR A 96 -15.48 12.83 0.38
C TYR A 96 -16.39 13.31 1.51
N THR A 97 -17.28 14.26 1.21
CA THR A 97 -18.27 14.74 2.20
C THR A 97 -19.33 13.68 2.47
N ALA A 98 -19.76 12.94 1.43
CA ALA A 98 -20.73 11.86 1.56
C ALA A 98 -20.14 10.61 2.22
N GLU A 99 -18.89 10.27 1.87
CA GLU A 99 -18.20 9.06 2.33
C GLU A 99 -16.79 9.41 2.88
N PRO A 100 -16.69 9.86 4.14
CA PRO A 100 -15.42 10.31 4.73
C PRO A 100 -14.33 9.24 4.77
N THR A 101 -14.71 7.95 4.77
CA THR A 101 -13.76 6.82 4.78
C THR A 101 -12.96 6.69 3.49
N LEU A 102 -13.38 7.36 2.40
CA LEU A 102 -12.58 7.43 1.18
C LEU A 102 -11.21 8.09 1.43
N GLU A 103 -11.18 9.17 2.21
CA GLU A 103 -9.98 9.97 2.44
C GLU A 103 -8.88 9.20 3.19
N ILE A 104 -9.29 8.16 3.94
CA ILE A 104 -8.40 7.25 4.67
C ILE A 104 -7.38 6.61 3.73
N HIS A 105 -7.78 6.27 2.50
CA HIS A 105 -6.92 5.47 1.61
C HIS A 105 -6.71 6.09 0.22
N ILE A 106 -7.61 6.97 -0.23
CA ILE A 106 -7.56 7.65 -1.53
C ILE A 106 -7.43 9.16 -1.34
N PRO A 107 -6.27 9.77 -1.63
CA PRO A 107 -6.10 11.21 -1.55
C PRO A 107 -6.82 11.92 -2.71
N PRO A 108 -7.29 13.16 -2.54
CA PRO A 108 -8.10 13.88 -3.54
C PRO A 108 -7.44 14.06 -4.93
N THR A 109 -6.11 14.02 -4.99
CA THR A 109 -5.36 14.17 -6.23
C THR A 109 -5.16 12.86 -6.98
N GLU A 110 -5.56 11.72 -6.40
CA GLU A 110 -5.31 10.42 -7.00
C GLU A 110 -6.31 10.09 -8.10
N LEU A 111 -5.78 9.78 -9.29
CA LEU A 111 -6.57 9.22 -10.38
C LEU A 111 -6.82 7.72 -10.10
N ARG A 112 -8.09 7.36 -10.04
CA ARG A 112 -8.58 6.00 -9.87
C ARG A 112 -9.16 5.50 -11.19
N CYS A 113 -9.19 4.20 -11.39
CA CYS A 113 -9.83 3.60 -12.56
C CYS A 113 -10.79 2.47 -12.14
N SER A 114 -11.89 2.34 -12.87
CA SER A 114 -12.87 1.24 -12.80
C SER A 114 -13.02 0.59 -14.18
N LEU A 115 -13.74 -0.52 -14.30
CA LEU A 115 -14.11 -1.04 -15.62
C LEU A 115 -15.13 -0.10 -16.27
N GLN A 116 -15.05 0.05 -17.59
CA GLN A 116 -16.05 0.79 -18.33
C GLN A 116 -17.41 0.06 -18.25
N GLY A 117 -18.47 0.82 -17.95
CA GLY A 117 -19.83 0.28 -17.79
C GLY A 117 -20.18 -0.18 -16.37
N GLU A 118 -19.24 -0.15 -15.41
CA GLU A 118 -19.57 -0.31 -14.00
C GLU A 118 -20.41 0.88 -13.50
N ASP A 119 -21.36 0.62 -12.59
CA ASP A 119 -22.07 1.68 -11.89
C ASP A 119 -21.11 2.40 -10.94
N GLY A 120 -20.79 3.65 -11.28
CA GLY A 120 -19.91 4.49 -10.47
C GLY A 120 -20.36 4.60 -9.01
N ASN A 121 -21.66 4.59 -8.71
CA ASN A 121 -22.15 4.67 -7.32
C ASN A 121 -21.78 3.41 -6.52
N LEU A 122 -21.85 2.24 -7.14
CA LEU A 122 -21.42 0.98 -6.51
C LEU A 122 -19.91 0.97 -6.29
N VAL A 123 -19.13 1.49 -7.25
CA VAL A 123 -17.68 1.62 -7.11
C VAL A 123 -17.31 2.53 -5.93
N ARG A 124 -17.94 3.70 -5.82
CA ARG A 124 -17.73 4.64 -4.71
C ARG A 124 -18.04 4.00 -3.36
N LYS A 125 -19.19 3.32 -3.27
CA LYS A 125 -19.61 2.64 -2.03
C LYS A 125 -18.65 1.51 -1.65
N ALA A 126 -18.16 0.75 -2.63
CA ALA A 126 -17.17 -0.29 -2.40
C ALA A 126 -15.83 0.29 -1.89
N ASP A 127 -15.36 1.39 -2.47
CA ASP A 127 -14.16 2.09 -1.99
C ASP A 127 -14.36 2.65 -0.57
N ALA A 128 -15.55 3.18 -0.25
CA ALA A 128 -15.86 3.69 1.09
C ALA A 128 -15.85 2.56 2.14
N VAL A 129 -16.45 1.41 1.83
CA VAL A 129 -16.42 0.20 2.67
C VAL A 129 -14.99 -0.29 2.87
N LEU A 130 -14.20 -0.33 1.79
CA LEU A 130 -12.80 -0.71 1.86
C LEU A 130 -11.99 0.24 2.75
N GLY A 131 -12.25 1.54 2.66
CA GLY A 131 -11.66 2.54 3.56
C GLY A 131 -11.98 2.28 5.04
N ALA A 132 -13.23 1.88 5.34
CA ALA A 132 -13.63 1.52 6.70
C ALA A 132 -12.92 0.25 7.20
N ILE A 133 -12.86 -0.80 6.37
CA ILE A 133 -12.13 -2.03 6.70
C ILE A 133 -10.66 -1.73 6.96
N LEU A 134 -10.01 -0.98 6.07
CA LEU A 134 -8.61 -0.58 6.20
C LEU A 134 -8.34 0.17 7.50
N TRP A 135 -9.26 1.04 7.90
CA TRP A 135 -9.16 1.76 9.17
C TRP A 135 -9.16 0.80 10.35
N GLU A 136 -10.17 -0.08 10.43
CA GLU A 136 -10.36 -1.00 11.55
C GLU A 136 -9.27 -2.06 11.65
N THR A 137 -8.77 -2.56 10.52
CA THR A 137 -7.87 -3.73 10.53
C THR A 137 -6.39 -3.39 10.46
N LEU A 138 -6.01 -2.23 9.92
CA LEU A 138 -4.63 -1.91 9.62
C LEU A 138 -4.19 -0.51 10.02
N LEU A 139 -4.96 0.52 9.68
CA LEU A 139 -4.50 1.91 9.73
C LEU A 139 -4.69 2.60 11.09
N GLN A 140 -5.49 2.00 11.98
CA GLN A 140 -5.53 2.40 13.39
C GLN A 140 -4.16 2.25 14.06
N PHE A 141 -3.87 3.13 15.02
CA PHE A 141 -2.57 3.19 15.69
C PHE A 141 -2.17 1.85 16.31
N ASP A 142 -3.04 1.23 17.12
CA ASP A 142 -2.74 -0.03 17.80
C ASP A 142 -2.59 -1.20 16.82
N ALA A 143 -3.42 -1.26 15.78
CA ALA A 143 -3.31 -2.28 14.74
C ALA A 143 -1.98 -2.16 13.95
N MET A 144 -1.63 -0.95 13.50
CA MET A 144 -0.37 -0.68 12.81
C MET A 144 0.84 -0.95 13.71
N ARG A 145 0.75 -0.60 15.00
CA ARG A 145 1.77 -0.89 16.01
C ARG A 145 1.99 -2.40 16.13
N GLN A 146 0.93 -3.16 16.39
CA GLN A 146 0.96 -4.62 16.51
C GLN A 146 1.53 -5.27 15.25
N TRP A 147 1.14 -4.79 14.08
CA TRP A 147 1.67 -5.26 12.80
C TRP A 147 3.19 -5.02 12.71
N CYS A 148 3.66 -3.82 13.05
CA CYS A 148 5.08 -3.48 13.04
C CYS A 148 5.90 -4.35 14.02
N GLU A 149 5.36 -4.62 15.21
CA GLU A 149 5.98 -5.52 16.20
C GLU A 149 6.11 -6.95 15.65
N THR A 150 5.04 -7.49 15.06
CA THR A 150 5.04 -8.82 14.43
C THR A 150 6.07 -8.94 13.31
N VAL A 151 6.16 -7.93 12.44
CA VAL A 151 7.12 -7.90 11.33
C VAL A 151 8.56 -7.80 11.82
N ALA A 152 8.81 -6.99 12.86
CA ALA A 152 10.14 -6.90 13.45
C ALA A 152 10.57 -8.20 14.13
N ALA A 153 9.64 -8.89 14.82
CA ALA A 153 9.87 -10.20 15.40
C ALA A 153 10.21 -11.24 14.32
N ALA A 154 9.40 -11.32 13.27
CA ALA A 154 9.65 -12.23 12.14
C ALA A 154 11.01 -11.95 11.46
N ALA A 155 11.38 -10.68 11.29
CA ALA A 155 12.68 -10.29 10.74
C ALA A 155 13.87 -10.65 11.67
N ALA A 156 13.65 -10.73 12.99
CA ALA A 156 14.65 -11.17 13.95
C ALA A 156 14.80 -12.70 13.95
N ASP A 157 13.69 -13.44 13.88
CA ASP A 157 13.68 -14.90 13.76
C ASP A 157 14.35 -15.35 12.46
N ASP A 158 14.07 -14.67 11.35
CA ASP A 158 14.73 -14.90 10.05
C ASP A 158 16.25 -14.75 10.12
N LYS A 159 16.76 -13.82 10.93
CA LYS A 159 18.22 -13.66 11.13
C LYS A 159 18.82 -14.82 11.89
N ASN A 160 18.10 -15.39 12.86
CA ASN A 160 18.54 -16.52 13.67
C ASN A 160 18.45 -17.85 12.89
N GLU A 161 17.44 -17.99 12.02
CA GLU A 161 17.17 -19.19 11.22
C GLU A 161 17.82 -19.22 9.83
N LYS A 162 18.60 -18.19 9.46
CA LYS A 162 19.35 -18.13 8.18
C LYS A 162 20.21 -19.36 7.87
N ILE A 163 20.50 -20.18 8.88
CA ILE A 163 21.25 -21.44 8.76
C ILE A 163 20.37 -22.59 8.22
N PHE A 164 19.05 -22.56 8.41
CA PHE A 164 18.13 -23.66 8.08
C PHE A 164 17.02 -23.32 7.07
N LYS A 165 16.79 -22.04 6.75
CA LYS A 165 15.76 -21.68 5.75
C LYS A 165 16.22 -21.98 4.31
N PRO A 166 15.39 -22.67 3.50
CA PRO A 166 15.69 -22.87 2.08
C PRO A 166 15.84 -21.52 1.35
N ARG A 167 16.83 -21.43 0.46
CA ARG A 167 17.21 -20.20 -0.27
C ARG A 167 16.08 -19.56 -1.10
N TRP A 168 14.98 -20.27 -1.33
CA TRP A 168 13.82 -19.83 -2.11
C TRP A 168 12.69 -19.25 -1.25
N MET A 169 12.75 -19.35 0.09
CA MET A 169 11.78 -18.66 0.94
C MET A 169 12.13 -17.17 1.04
N PRO A 170 11.18 -16.26 0.77
CA PRO A 170 11.41 -14.83 0.93
C PRO A 170 11.62 -14.50 2.41
N LEU A 171 12.69 -13.75 2.69
CA LEU A 171 13.00 -13.25 4.04
C LEU A 171 12.34 -11.88 4.24
N ILE A 172 11.88 -11.62 5.46
CA ILE A 172 11.39 -10.30 5.86
C ILE A 172 12.60 -9.47 6.29
N GLU A 173 12.98 -8.51 5.43
CA GLU A 173 14.09 -7.60 5.70
C GLU A 173 13.57 -6.27 6.25
N ALA A 174 13.56 -6.14 7.59
CA ALA A 174 13.17 -4.91 8.29
C ALA A 174 14.23 -4.43 9.30
N PRO A 175 15.51 -4.25 8.90
CA PRO A 175 16.58 -3.93 9.83
C PRO A 175 16.43 -2.57 10.52
N SER A 176 15.93 -1.54 9.83
CA SER A 176 15.71 -0.23 10.41
C SER A 176 14.53 -0.22 11.36
N LEU A 177 13.47 -0.97 11.06
CA LEU A 177 12.33 -1.15 11.96
C LEU A 177 12.76 -1.89 13.24
N ALA A 178 13.45 -3.03 13.11
CA ALA A 178 13.93 -3.78 14.27
C ALA A 178 14.86 -2.95 15.16
N TYR A 179 15.80 -2.21 14.55
CA TYR A 179 16.66 -1.29 15.28
C TYR A 179 15.87 -0.15 15.95
N PHE A 180 14.89 0.42 15.25
CA PHE A 180 14.01 1.44 15.79
C PHE A 180 13.28 0.95 17.05
N LEU A 181 12.68 -0.25 17.01
CA LEU A 181 11.99 -0.84 18.17
C LEU A 181 12.96 -1.16 19.30
N GLN A 182 14.16 -1.67 19.00
CA GLN A 182 15.19 -1.90 20.02
C GLN A 182 15.54 -0.60 20.77
N GLN A 183 15.65 0.53 20.05
CA GLN A 183 15.90 1.85 20.64
C GLN A 183 14.71 2.41 21.42
N LEU A 184 13.49 1.93 21.18
CA LEU A 184 12.31 2.25 22.00
C LEU A 184 12.34 1.52 23.34
N SER A 185 12.78 0.26 23.34
CA SER A 185 12.84 -0.58 24.56
C SER A 185 13.97 -0.19 25.52
N LEU A 186 14.88 0.70 25.13
CA LEU A 186 15.94 1.19 26.00
C LEU A 186 15.41 2.19 27.05
N PRO A 187 15.98 2.21 28.27
CA PRO A 187 15.61 3.18 29.30
C PRO A 187 15.71 4.64 28.81
N LYS A 188 14.84 5.51 29.36
CA LYS A 188 14.81 6.95 29.04
C LYS A 188 16.22 7.56 29.12
N GLY A 189 16.61 8.29 28.07
CA GLY A 189 17.94 8.91 27.96
C GLY A 189 19.03 8.05 27.31
N LYS A 190 18.79 6.75 27.07
CA LYS A 190 19.78 5.86 26.42
C LYS A 190 19.50 5.58 24.94
N GLY A 191 18.25 5.73 24.48
CA GLY A 191 17.88 5.52 23.08
C GLY A 191 17.83 6.81 22.27
N PHE A 192 18.74 6.98 21.30
CA PHE A 192 18.69 8.07 20.33
C PHE A 192 18.10 7.58 19.02
N ILE A 193 16.88 8.02 18.70
CA ILE A 193 16.24 7.72 17.42
C ILE A 193 16.49 8.91 16.50
N SER A 194 17.45 8.74 15.60
CA SER A 194 17.69 9.75 14.56
C SER A 194 16.51 9.83 13.59
N SER A 195 16.30 11.00 12.99
CA SER A 195 15.32 11.18 11.92
C SER A 195 15.60 10.28 10.71
N SER A 196 16.86 9.89 10.50
CA SER A 196 17.25 8.96 9.44
C SER A 196 16.72 7.55 9.68
N ILE A 197 16.91 7.02 10.90
CA ILE A 197 16.42 5.67 11.28
C ILE A 197 14.91 5.60 11.13
N ARG A 198 14.19 6.60 11.63
CA ARG A 198 12.72 6.64 11.52
C ARG A 198 12.27 6.64 10.06
N ARG A 199 12.88 7.48 9.21
CA ARG A 199 12.53 7.53 7.77
C ARG A 199 12.80 6.21 7.06
N ASN A 200 13.88 5.50 7.42
CA ASN A 200 14.17 4.19 6.84
C ASN A 200 13.20 3.13 7.34
N ALA A 201 12.85 3.11 8.63
CA ALA A 201 11.82 2.23 9.18
C ALA A 201 10.45 2.46 8.50
N VAL A 202 10.05 3.72 8.28
CA VAL A 202 8.83 4.04 7.51
C VAL A 202 8.88 3.44 6.11
N ARG A 203 10.01 3.57 5.40
CA ARG A 203 10.17 3.03 4.05
C ARG A 203 10.09 1.50 4.02
N GLU A 204 10.73 0.83 4.98
CA GLU A 204 10.68 -0.63 5.13
C GLU A 204 9.26 -1.10 5.39
N VAL A 205 8.58 -0.54 6.40
CA VAL A 205 7.19 -0.90 6.73
C VAL A 205 6.27 -0.71 5.53
N VAL A 206 6.33 0.44 4.85
CA VAL A 206 5.51 0.70 3.66
C VAL A 206 5.82 -0.29 2.54
N SER A 207 7.10 -0.60 2.31
CA SER A 207 7.49 -1.57 1.28
C SER A 207 6.95 -2.97 1.58
N ILE A 208 7.07 -3.43 2.83
CA ILE A 208 6.60 -4.75 3.26
C ILE A 208 5.08 -4.80 3.19
N LEU A 209 4.37 -3.81 3.73
CA LEU A 209 2.90 -3.72 3.64
C LEU A 209 2.42 -3.82 2.20
N THR A 210 2.97 -3.01 1.29
CA THR A 210 2.54 -3.03 -0.12
C THR A 210 2.86 -4.33 -0.85
N ARG A 211 3.72 -5.19 -0.29
CA ARG A 211 4.12 -6.47 -0.89
C ARG A 211 3.34 -7.64 -0.30
N GLU A 212 3.21 -7.67 1.02
CA GLU A 212 2.68 -8.81 1.79
C GLU A 212 1.20 -8.65 2.17
N ASP A 213 0.76 -7.41 2.40
CA ASP A 213 -0.61 -7.13 2.85
C ASP A 213 -1.45 -6.69 1.65
N THR A 214 -2.45 -7.51 1.34
CA THR A 214 -3.25 -7.29 0.15
C THR A 214 -4.20 -6.11 0.29
N LEU A 215 -4.72 -5.83 1.49
CA LEU A 215 -5.54 -4.65 1.75
C LEU A 215 -4.71 -3.38 1.61
N ALA A 216 -3.47 -3.38 2.12
CA ALA A 216 -2.55 -2.25 1.99
C ALA A 216 -2.27 -1.86 0.53
N GLN A 217 -2.44 -2.78 -0.43
CA GLN A 217 -2.33 -2.49 -1.87
C GLN A 217 -3.45 -1.60 -2.42
N HIS A 218 -4.49 -1.30 -1.65
CA HIS A 218 -5.50 -0.31 -2.01
C HIS A 218 -5.21 1.09 -1.46
N VAL A 219 -4.35 1.20 -0.44
CA VAL A 219 -3.95 2.48 0.16
C VAL A 219 -2.92 3.16 -0.73
N SER A 220 -3.12 4.44 -1.02
CA SER A 220 -2.09 5.23 -1.70
C SER A 220 -0.76 5.21 -0.93
N ILE A 221 0.38 5.15 -1.63
CA ILE A 221 1.70 5.09 -0.97
C ILE A 221 1.92 6.31 -0.07
N SER A 222 1.41 7.47 -0.47
CA SER A 222 1.50 8.71 0.31
C SER A 222 0.70 8.64 1.60
N GLN A 223 -0.55 8.16 1.58
CA GLN A 223 -1.34 7.97 2.81
C GLN A 223 -0.71 6.91 3.71
N LEU A 224 -0.29 5.77 3.15
CA LEU A 224 0.35 4.72 3.94
C LEU A 224 1.61 5.22 4.65
N ARG A 225 2.45 6.01 3.95
CA ARG A 225 3.60 6.68 4.56
C ARG A 225 3.20 7.63 5.70
N ARG A 226 2.10 8.36 5.57
CA ARG A 226 1.60 9.25 6.63
C ARG A 226 1.18 8.47 7.87
N PHE A 227 0.37 7.42 7.73
CA PHE A 227 -0.06 6.58 8.86
C PHE A 227 1.12 5.91 9.56
N VAL A 228 2.05 5.34 8.80
CA VAL A 228 3.25 4.71 9.36
C VAL A 228 4.14 5.75 10.05
N THR A 229 4.34 6.92 9.44
CA THR A 229 5.13 8.01 10.06
C THR A 229 4.49 8.48 11.37
N TYR A 230 3.17 8.64 11.39
CA TYR A 230 2.42 8.99 12.59
C TYR A 230 2.59 7.93 13.67
N THR A 231 2.38 6.66 13.33
CA THR A 231 2.49 5.53 14.26
C THR A 231 3.89 5.43 14.88
N LEU A 232 4.94 5.42 14.05
CA LEU A 232 6.32 5.41 14.54
C LEU A 232 6.69 6.71 15.30
N GLY A 233 6.01 7.82 15.02
CA GLY A 233 6.20 9.08 15.74
C GLY A 233 5.57 9.08 17.14
N ALA A 234 4.34 8.59 17.25
CA ALA A 234 3.54 8.58 18.47
C ALA A 234 3.89 7.43 19.43
N TRP A 235 4.63 6.42 18.95
CA TRP A 235 5.00 5.23 19.74
C TRP A 235 5.63 5.55 21.11
N ARG A 236 6.56 6.50 21.19
CA ARG A 236 7.14 6.92 22.50
C ARG A 236 6.19 7.72 23.38
N ALA A 237 5.21 8.41 22.79
CA ALA A 237 4.28 9.26 23.54
C ALA A 237 3.21 8.42 24.26
N ALA A 238 2.79 7.31 23.67
CA ALA A 238 1.80 6.39 24.24
C ALA A 238 2.32 5.59 25.45
N ASP A 239 3.63 5.33 25.55
CA ASP A 239 4.25 4.64 26.70
C ASP A 239 4.53 5.59 27.89
N VAL A 240 4.11 6.85 27.79
CA VAL A 240 4.01 7.75 28.95
C VAL A 240 2.62 7.55 29.53
N PRO A 241 2.45 6.94 30.72
CA PRO A 241 1.15 7.00 31.38
C PRO A 241 0.79 8.48 31.48
N MET A 242 -0.38 8.86 30.96
CA MET A 242 -0.98 10.14 31.31
C MET A 242 -0.92 10.21 32.83
N GLN A 243 -0.04 11.05 33.37
CA GLN A 243 -0.26 11.57 34.70
C GLN A 243 -1.66 12.14 34.61
N LYS A 244 -2.59 11.60 35.43
CA LYS A 244 -3.93 12.13 35.56
C LYS A 244 -3.77 13.64 35.75
N GLU A 245 -4.03 14.41 34.70
CA GLU A 245 -4.20 15.84 34.85
C GLU A 245 -5.39 16.00 35.79
N ASN A 246 -5.12 16.70 36.89
CA ASN A 246 -6.12 17.03 37.88
C ASN A 246 -7.34 17.63 37.16
N PRO A 247 -8.57 17.18 37.44
CA PRO A 247 -9.77 17.73 36.82
C PRO A 247 -10.09 19.19 37.25
N ASP A 248 -9.22 19.85 38.00
CA ASP A 248 -9.47 21.18 38.59
C ASP A 248 -8.89 22.36 37.79
N THR A 249 -8.43 22.17 36.55
CA THR A 249 -7.99 23.28 35.69
C THR A 249 -8.64 23.26 34.32
N LEU A 250 -9.97 23.36 34.29
CA LEU A 250 -10.72 23.91 33.15
C LEU A 250 -11.74 24.92 33.67
N SER A 251 -11.22 26.07 34.09
CA SER A 251 -11.94 27.33 34.24
C SER A 251 -11.11 28.37 33.50
N TYR A 252 -11.80 29.20 32.70
CA TYR A 252 -11.28 30.24 31.80
C TYR A 252 -10.75 29.72 30.46
N TYR A 253 -11.60 29.70 29.43
CA TYR A 253 -11.78 30.83 28.50
C TYR A 253 -13.13 30.67 27.78
N GLY A 254 -13.96 31.71 27.88
CA GLY A 254 -14.98 32.02 26.90
C GLY A 254 -14.41 32.87 25.77
#